data_AF-A0A1S3I830-F1
#
_entry.id   AF-A0A1S3I830-F1
#
_cell.length_a   1.000
_cell.length_b   1.000
_cell.length_c   1.000
_cell.angle_alpha   90.00
_cell.angle_beta   90.00
_cell.angle_gamma   90.00
#
_symmetry.space_group_name_H-M   'P 1'
#
loop_
_entity.id
_entity.type
_entity.pdbx_description
1 polymer ?
#
loop_
_entity_poly.entity_id
_entity_poly.type
_entity_poly.pdbx_seq_one_letter_code
_entity_poly.pdbx_strand_id
1 'polypeptide(L)'
;MAPYTAYSLICLGFLLLVFCFDVKAETSEDCKGREKLCSRGMAGEGFCYNEDESDCCGGRVFAKTAGSGCCVNVWNMTARVYSHERQFCCNGTVYSSGSLDCCADVVFNTSTQVCCQGKIQKFTKGAMCCGTELKMEGQVCCSPQHQPRYAKVYNMPKENFICCGNGYINRTEYYCDFATYQPMKICSNNSVHKCCGNEAYDPRKATCCNKKVFHGKSEHWETGDGYVINHICCGGVPQSVNEEICCELRVHNRTATSQCCGTESIDTDEKVCCNGRPFKKHSKYKTKCCSDRGYYEDGEHLCCGEHEARRSVLYNVSTSDNTAKCCNTALFNSTESICCGGEVMKKMKKEDDSCCQVHTRYQTYNSKYYLCEKQGLVAKASHRQQCGRGRTIDTRGQLCCRGMIHPKPSSAIKCCGTKTFNSSNPQLLCQFGSLVKRPPRQLQQGQPNYRQRCGRHMFDTRRELCCRGVKYAKKSDAMKCCGTRLYNSSDPELTCQFGIRLQQMPKIGERQS
;
A
#
# COMPACT_ATOMS: atom_id res chain seq x y z
N MET A 1 -20.18 38.17 -66.39
CA MET A 1 -20.54 37.22 -67.45
C MET A 1 -21.45 36.19 -66.82
N ALA A 2 -22.74 36.23 -67.15
CA ALA A 2 -23.77 35.38 -66.52
C ALA A 2 -23.61 33.91 -66.95
N PRO A 3 -23.79 32.91 -66.06
CA PRO A 3 -23.95 31.53 -66.48
C PRO A 3 -25.41 31.28 -66.86
N TYR A 4 -25.60 30.57 -67.97
CA TYR A 4 -26.89 30.17 -68.52
C TYR A 4 -27.55 29.12 -67.61
N THR A 5 -28.74 29.41 -67.08
CA THR A 5 -29.63 28.46 -66.39
C THR A 5 -30.42 27.67 -67.43
N ALA A 6 -30.28 26.34 -67.46
CA ALA A 6 -31.08 25.46 -68.33
C ALA A 6 -32.35 25.00 -67.58
N TYR A 7 -33.53 25.40 -68.06
CA TYR A 7 -34.83 24.95 -67.55
C TYR A 7 -35.24 23.66 -68.27
N SER A 8 -35.70 22.64 -67.53
CA SER A 8 -36.40 21.47 -68.12
C SER A 8 -37.89 21.53 -67.79
N LEU A 9 -38.72 21.66 -68.82
CA LEU A 9 -40.19 21.68 -68.75
C LEU A 9 -40.75 20.25 -68.77
N ILE A 10 -41.48 19.86 -67.73
CA ILE A 10 -42.33 18.66 -67.74
C ILE A 10 -43.79 19.12 -67.88
N CYS A 11 -44.38 18.92 -69.06
CA CYS A 11 -45.78 19.24 -69.34
C CYS A 11 -46.64 17.96 -69.22
N LEU A 12 -47.59 17.92 -68.28
CA LEU A 12 -48.64 16.90 -68.25
C LEU A 12 -49.91 17.49 -68.87
N GLY A 13 -50.33 16.92 -70.01
CA GLY A 13 -51.51 17.37 -70.75
C GLY A 13 -52.80 16.73 -70.25
N PHE A 14 -53.71 17.54 -69.70
CA PHE A 14 -55.13 17.22 -69.66
C PHE A 14 -55.92 18.37 -70.29
N LEU A 15 -56.83 18.00 -71.19
CA LEU A 15 -57.81 18.82 -71.92
C LEU A 15 -57.83 20.31 -71.53
N LEU A 16 -57.19 21.11 -72.39
CA LEU A 16 -57.26 22.57 -72.52
C LEU A 16 -56.53 23.46 -71.49
N LEU A 17 -55.76 22.92 -70.54
CA LEU A 17 -54.83 23.72 -69.72
C LEU A 17 -53.48 23.01 -69.55
N VAL A 18 -52.41 23.56 -70.12
CA VAL A 18 -51.03 23.11 -69.90
C VAL A 18 -50.51 23.77 -68.63
N PHE A 19 -50.40 23.02 -67.53
CA PHE A 19 -49.67 23.46 -66.35
C PHE A 19 -48.21 23.05 -66.48
N CYS A 20 -47.34 24.03 -66.76
CA CYS A 20 -45.89 23.88 -66.66
C CYS A 20 -45.47 24.14 -65.21
N PHE A 21 -44.97 23.14 -64.51
CA PHE A 21 -44.31 23.35 -63.23
C PHE A 21 -42.81 23.58 -63.46
N ASP A 22 -42.32 24.76 -63.08
CA ASP A 22 -40.89 25.03 -62.93
C ASP A 22 -40.39 24.25 -61.70
N VAL A 23 -39.77 23.09 -61.93
CA VAL A 23 -39.02 22.40 -60.88
C VAL A 23 -37.62 23.01 -60.85
N LYS A 24 -37.41 23.96 -59.93
CA LYS A 24 -36.12 24.58 -59.70
C LYS A 24 -35.17 23.54 -59.09
N ALA A 25 -34.03 23.30 -59.73
CA ALA A 25 -32.96 22.52 -59.12
C ALA A 25 -32.35 23.33 -57.98
N GLU A 26 -32.23 22.73 -56.79
CA GLU A 26 -31.71 23.39 -55.59
C GLU A 26 -30.19 23.19 -55.49
N THR A 27 -29.48 24.21 -55.03
CA THR A 27 -28.06 24.15 -54.69
C THR A 27 -27.86 23.93 -53.19
N SER A 28 -26.65 23.59 -52.77
CA SER A 28 -26.36 23.36 -51.33
C SER A 28 -26.69 24.56 -50.44
N GLU A 29 -26.70 25.77 -51.00
CA GLU A 29 -27.01 27.02 -50.28
C GLU A 29 -28.53 27.27 -50.14
N ASP A 30 -29.35 26.55 -50.91
CA ASP A 30 -30.82 26.68 -50.92
C ASP A 30 -31.51 25.80 -49.86
N CYS A 31 -30.86 24.75 -49.37
CA CYS A 31 -31.39 23.88 -48.31
C CYS A 31 -31.45 24.61 -46.96
N LYS A 32 -32.60 24.55 -46.28
CA LYS A 32 -32.81 25.31 -45.04
C LYS A 32 -32.53 24.43 -43.80
N GLY A 33 -31.80 24.97 -42.83
CA GLY A 33 -31.61 24.32 -41.53
C GLY A 33 -30.65 23.12 -41.55
N ARG A 34 -31.13 21.92 -41.16
CA ARG A 34 -30.33 20.67 -41.10
C ARG A 34 -30.49 19.77 -42.33
N GLU A 35 -31.18 20.25 -43.36
CA GLU A 35 -31.41 19.49 -44.60
C GLU A 35 -30.11 19.32 -45.39
N LYS A 36 -29.96 18.19 -46.08
CA LYS A 36 -28.84 17.91 -46.99
C LYS A 36 -29.31 17.85 -48.43
N LEU A 37 -28.43 18.23 -49.36
CA LEU A 37 -28.70 18.14 -50.78
C LEU A 37 -28.38 16.74 -51.32
N CYS A 38 -29.36 16.09 -51.95
CA CYS A 38 -29.20 14.84 -52.69
C CYS A 38 -29.00 15.12 -54.18
N SER A 39 -27.76 15.06 -54.67
CA SER A 39 -27.40 15.33 -56.07
C SER A 39 -26.94 14.08 -56.83
N ARG A 40 -26.99 14.14 -58.17
CA ARG A 40 -26.48 13.08 -59.06
C ARG A 40 -25.08 13.45 -59.56
N GLY A 41 -24.06 13.25 -58.72
CA GLY A 41 -22.65 13.54 -59.05
C GLY A 41 -22.18 14.93 -58.57
N MET A 42 -21.06 15.42 -59.13
CA MET A 42 -20.38 16.66 -58.69
C MET A 42 -21.04 17.96 -59.14
N ALA A 43 -22.09 17.91 -59.97
CA ALA A 43 -22.90 19.09 -60.27
C ALA A 43 -23.81 19.35 -59.07
N GLY A 44 -23.65 20.51 -58.43
CA GLY A 44 -24.31 20.88 -57.17
C GLY A 44 -25.81 21.15 -57.26
N GLU A 45 -26.53 20.42 -58.12
CA GLU A 45 -27.97 20.48 -58.31
C GLU A 45 -28.63 19.20 -57.78
N GLY A 46 -29.63 19.33 -56.91
CA GLY A 46 -30.27 18.18 -56.25
C GLY A 46 -31.57 18.51 -55.53
N PHE A 47 -32.00 17.60 -54.66
CA PHE A 47 -33.17 17.75 -53.80
C PHE A 47 -32.77 17.82 -52.33
N CYS A 48 -33.25 18.81 -51.58
CA CYS A 48 -33.05 18.84 -50.13
C CYS A 48 -33.85 17.73 -49.43
N TYR A 49 -33.24 17.07 -48.44
CA TYR A 49 -33.89 16.04 -47.63
C TYR A 49 -33.43 16.10 -46.17
N ASN A 50 -34.30 15.63 -45.27
CA ASN A 50 -33.98 15.48 -43.85
C ASN A 50 -33.31 14.12 -43.59
N GLU A 51 -32.10 14.14 -43.04
CA GLU A 51 -31.38 12.93 -42.67
C GLU A 51 -32.06 12.11 -41.58
N ASP A 52 -32.97 12.66 -40.77
CA ASP A 52 -33.65 11.87 -39.75
C ASP A 52 -34.75 10.96 -40.34
N GLU A 53 -35.28 11.31 -41.52
CA GLU A 53 -36.48 10.68 -42.11
C GLU A 53 -36.22 10.02 -43.47
N SER A 54 -35.20 10.46 -44.20
CA SER A 54 -34.92 10.02 -45.56
C SER A 54 -33.42 9.91 -45.82
N ASP A 55 -33.06 9.17 -46.87
CA ASP A 55 -31.69 8.97 -47.34
C ASP A 55 -31.60 9.30 -48.84
N CYS A 56 -30.38 9.58 -49.31
CA CYS A 56 -30.08 9.86 -50.71
C CYS A 56 -29.41 8.65 -51.39
N CYS A 57 -29.89 8.24 -52.56
CA CYS A 57 -29.28 7.19 -53.37
C CYS A 57 -29.19 7.59 -54.84
N GLY A 58 -28.00 7.93 -55.31
CA GLY A 58 -27.73 8.31 -56.72
C GLY A 58 -28.56 9.49 -57.23
N GLY A 59 -28.78 10.50 -56.37
CA GLY A 59 -29.58 11.69 -56.69
C GLY A 59 -31.10 11.51 -56.53
N ARG A 60 -31.55 10.45 -55.84
CA ARG A 60 -32.96 10.24 -55.47
C ARG A 60 -33.11 10.11 -53.96
N VAL A 61 -34.06 10.85 -53.40
CA VAL A 61 -34.43 10.79 -51.98
C VAL A 61 -35.40 9.63 -51.76
N PHE A 62 -35.19 8.85 -50.71
CA PHE A 62 -36.08 7.74 -50.31
C PHE A 62 -36.28 7.74 -48.79
N ALA A 63 -37.44 7.26 -48.33
CA ALA A 63 -37.75 7.19 -46.90
C ALA A 63 -36.84 6.18 -46.19
N LYS A 64 -36.37 6.52 -44.98
CA LYS A 64 -35.55 5.63 -44.16
C LYS A 64 -36.36 4.44 -43.67
N THR A 65 -36.12 3.28 -44.26
CA THR A 65 -36.54 1.99 -43.72
C THR A 65 -35.36 1.32 -43.01
N ALA A 66 -35.60 0.76 -41.81
CA ALA A 66 -34.56 0.10 -41.03
C ALA A 66 -33.81 -0.94 -41.87
N GLY A 67 -32.48 -0.87 -41.91
CA GLY A 67 -31.65 -1.79 -42.67
C GLY A 67 -31.71 -1.59 -44.19
N SER A 68 -32.03 -0.41 -44.72
CA SER A 68 -31.95 -0.13 -46.16
C SER A 68 -30.63 0.53 -46.54
N GLY A 69 -30.04 0.12 -47.66
CA GLY A 69 -28.76 0.60 -48.16
C GLY A 69 -28.85 1.08 -49.61
N CYS A 70 -27.89 1.90 -50.03
CA CYS A 70 -27.78 2.37 -51.40
C CYS A 70 -26.63 1.67 -52.12
N CYS A 71 -26.91 1.06 -53.27
CA CYS A 71 -25.92 0.44 -54.14
C CYS A 71 -25.73 1.32 -55.38
N VAL A 72 -24.57 1.97 -55.49
CA VAL A 72 -24.26 2.86 -56.62
C VAL A 72 -23.26 2.17 -57.55
N ASN A 73 -23.59 2.13 -58.84
CA ASN A 73 -22.66 1.77 -59.90
C ASN A 73 -22.11 3.06 -60.51
N VAL A 74 -20.84 3.32 -60.22
CA VAL A 74 -20.15 4.54 -60.64
C VAL A 74 -19.90 4.57 -62.16
N TRP A 75 -19.77 3.40 -62.79
CA TRP A 75 -19.48 3.29 -64.24
C TRP A 75 -20.67 3.71 -65.10
N ASN A 76 -21.89 3.35 -64.68
CA ASN A 76 -23.11 3.64 -65.43
C ASN A 76 -24.01 4.68 -64.73
N MET A 77 -23.53 5.32 -63.66
CA MET A 77 -24.27 6.30 -62.85
C MET A 77 -25.68 5.81 -62.46
N THR A 78 -25.82 4.52 -62.16
CA THR A 78 -27.08 3.93 -61.69
C THR A 78 -26.99 3.70 -60.18
N ALA A 79 -28.12 3.82 -59.51
CA ALA A 79 -28.21 3.56 -58.08
C ALA A 79 -29.48 2.77 -57.78
N ARG A 80 -29.39 1.84 -56.83
CA ARG A 80 -30.51 1.00 -56.39
C ARG A 80 -30.54 0.93 -54.88
N VAL A 81 -31.71 1.12 -54.31
CA VAL A 81 -31.97 0.85 -52.88
C VAL A 81 -32.13 -0.65 -52.70
N TYR A 82 -31.54 -1.20 -51.64
CA TYR A 82 -31.63 -2.62 -51.28
C TYR A 82 -31.79 -2.77 -49.77
N SER A 83 -32.23 -3.96 -49.31
CA SER A 83 -32.36 -4.27 -47.88
C SER A 83 -31.17 -5.07 -47.39
N HIS A 84 -30.42 -4.56 -46.40
CA HIS A 84 -29.30 -5.23 -45.74
C HIS A 84 -29.68 -6.57 -45.09
N GLU A 85 -30.96 -6.78 -44.76
CA GLU A 85 -31.42 -8.05 -44.17
C GLU A 85 -31.37 -9.21 -45.16
N ARG A 86 -31.53 -8.94 -46.46
CA ARG A 86 -31.69 -9.96 -47.50
C ARG A 86 -30.82 -9.75 -48.72
N GLN A 87 -30.12 -8.62 -48.80
CA GLN A 87 -29.33 -8.23 -49.97
C GLN A 87 -28.06 -7.50 -49.55
N PHE A 88 -27.06 -7.52 -50.42
CA PHE A 88 -25.84 -6.73 -50.29
C PHE A 88 -25.44 -6.14 -51.64
N CYS A 89 -24.71 -5.02 -51.60
CA CYS A 89 -24.13 -4.40 -52.79
C CYS A 89 -22.69 -4.85 -52.98
N CYS A 90 -22.32 -5.21 -54.22
CA CYS A 90 -20.95 -5.50 -54.59
C CYS A 90 -20.66 -4.93 -55.97
N ASN A 91 -19.64 -4.07 -56.10
CA ASN A 91 -19.28 -3.39 -57.34
C ASN A 91 -20.48 -2.77 -58.10
N GLY A 92 -21.38 -2.10 -57.37
CA GLY A 92 -22.57 -1.45 -57.93
C GLY A 92 -23.70 -2.41 -58.38
N THR A 93 -23.62 -3.69 -58.03
CA THR A 93 -24.67 -4.68 -58.30
C THR A 93 -25.26 -5.22 -56.99
N VAL A 94 -26.58 -5.36 -56.92
CA VAL A 94 -27.29 -5.88 -55.75
C VAL A 94 -27.43 -7.39 -55.87
N TYR A 95 -26.98 -8.11 -54.85
CA TYR A 95 -27.06 -9.57 -54.73
C TYR A 95 -27.95 -9.96 -53.54
N SER A 96 -28.54 -11.15 -53.59
CA SER A 96 -29.28 -11.71 -52.46
C SER A 96 -28.31 -12.28 -51.40
N SER A 97 -28.51 -11.90 -50.14
CA SER A 97 -27.82 -12.43 -48.97
C SER A 97 -28.16 -13.91 -48.76
N GLY A 98 -27.18 -14.67 -48.29
CA GLY A 98 -27.26 -16.13 -48.11
C GLY A 98 -25.87 -16.68 -47.89
N SER A 99 -25.39 -17.53 -48.80
CA SER A 99 -24.00 -18.00 -48.82
C SER A 99 -23.06 -17.13 -49.66
N LEU A 100 -23.50 -15.96 -50.12
CA LEU A 100 -22.70 -15.03 -50.92
C LEU A 100 -22.43 -13.76 -50.14
N ASP A 101 -21.25 -13.20 -50.32
CA ASP A 101 -20.84 -11.91 -49.74
C ASP A 101 -19.83 -11.21 -50.68
N CYS A 102 -19.48 -9.96 -50.40
CA CYS A 102 -18.57 -9.15 -51.21
C CYS A 102 -17.21 -8.98 -50.54
N CYS A 103 -16.14 -9.25 -51.28
CA CYS A 103 -14.77 -9.00 -50.86
C CYS A 103 -14.13 -7.99 -51.82
N ALA A 104 -13.91 -6.77 -51.35
CA ALA A 104 -13.61 -5.61 -52.20
C ALA A 104 -14.72 -5.42 -53.25
N ASP A 105 -14.48 -5.84 -54.49
CA ASP A 105 -15.43 -5.71 -55.61
C ASP A 105 -15.82 -7.06 -56.23
N VAL A 106 -15.50 -8.16 -55.55
CA VAL A 106 -15.70 -9.53 -56.05
C VAL A 106 -16.63 -10.28 -55.10
N VAL A 107 -17.68 -10.87 -55.66
CA VAL A 107 -18.60 -11.75 -54.91
C VAL A 107 -17.92 -13.09 -54.65
N PHE A 108 -18.02 -13.58 -53.42
CA PHE A 108 -17.45 -14.85 -52.98
C PHE A 108 -18.46 -15.68 -52.19
N ASN A 109 -18.20 -16.98 -52.06
CA ASN A 109 -19.09 -17.88 -51.34
C ASN A 109 -18.59 -18.10 -49.89
N THR A 110 -19.35 -17.62 -48.90
CA THR A 110 -18.99 -17.71 -47.48
C THR A 110 -18.97 -19.14 -46.93
N SER A 111 -19.58 -20.11 -47.62
CA SER A 111 -19.54 -21.53 -47.23
C SER A 111 -18.23 -22.24 -47.63
N THR A 112 -17.47 -21.68 -48.58
CA THR A 112 -16.23 -22.29 -49.08
C THR A 112 -15.03 -21.35 -49.06
N GLN A 113 -15.25 -20.07 -48.80
CA GLN A 113 -14.24 -19.03 -48.88
C GLN A 113 -14.40 -18.00 -47.75
N VAL A 114 -13.35 -17.24 -47.51
CA VAL A 114 -13.30 -16.16 -46.52
C VAL A 114 -12.54 -14.96 -47.08
N CYS A 115 -13.04 -13.75 -46.82
CA CYS A 115 -12.38 -12.51 -47.22
C CYS A 115 -11.43 -12.02 -46.13
N CYS A 116 -10.14 -11.95 -46.44
CA CYS A 116 -9.13 -11.35 -45.56
C CYS A 116 -8.59 -10.07 -46.23
N GLN A 117 -9.06 -8.91 -45.77
CA GLN A 117 -8.66 -7.57 -46.24
C GLN A 117 -8.66 -7.42 -47.78
N GLY A 118 -9.78 -7.78 -48.41
CA GLY A 118 -9.95 -7.65 -49.86
C GLY A 118 -9.38 -8.80 -50.68
N LYS A 119 -8.81 -9.83 -50.04
CA LYS A 119 -8.36 -11.06 -50.71
C LYS A 119 -9.21 -12.25 -50.30
N ILE A 120 -9.75 -12.96 -51.29
CA ILE A 120 -10.54 -14.18 -51.08
C ILE A 120 -9.58 -15.35 -50.84
N GLN A 121 -9.80 -16.07 -49.74
CA GLN A 121 -9.05 -17.26 -49.33
C GLN A 121 -9.98 -18.47 -49.27
N LYS A 122 -9.44 -19.69 -49.40
CA LYS A 122 -10.23 -20.91 -49.21
C LYS A 122 -10.56 -21.10 -47.73
N PHE A 123 -11.83 -21.37 -47.43
CA PHE A 123 -12.28 -21.61 -46.07
C PHE A 123 -11.59 -22.85 -45.50
N THR A 124 -11.01 -22.71 -44.30
CA THR A 124 -10.40 -23.81 -43.56
C THR A 124 -10.89 -23.73 -42.12
N LYS A 125 -11.36 -24.86 -41.56
CA LYS A 125 -11.94 -24.90 -40.22
C LYS A 125 -10.88 -24.52 -39.17
N GLY A 126 -11.18 -23.52 -38.35
CA GLY A 126 -10.26 -23.02 -37.30
C GLY A 126 -9.23 -21.99 -37.79
N ALA A 127 -9.22 -21.64 -39.07
CA ALA A 127 -8.38 -20.58 -39.60
C ALA A 127 -8.97 -19.20 -39.30
N MET A 128 -8.11 -18.22 -39.00
CA MET A 128 -8.49 -16.83 -38.76
C MET A 128 -7.66 -15.89 -39.64
N CYS A 129 -8.26 -14.78 -40.10
CA CYS A 129 -7.55 -13.83 -40.95
C CYS A 129 -6.39 -13.15 -40.20
N CYS A 130 -5.24 -13.08 -40.86
CA CYS A 130 -4.08 -12.30 -40.46
C CYS A 130 -3.63 -11.47 -41.67
N GLY A 131 -4.01 -10.20 -41.72
CA GLY A 131 -3.80 -9.40 -42.92
C GLY A 131 -4.59 -9.97 -44.10
N THR A 132 -3.90 -10.30 -45.18
CA THR A 132 -4.47 -10.96 -46.36
C THR A 132 -4.37 -12.49 -46.32
N GLU A 133 -3.78 -13.07 -45.27
CA GLU A 133 -3.48 -14.50 -45.14
C GLU A 133 -4.34 -15.17 -44.06
N LEU A 134 -4.31 -16.50 -44.02
CA LEU A 134 -4.96 -17.30 -42.98
C LEU A 134 -3.95 -17.81 -41.96
N LYS A 135 -4.21 -17.54 -40.68
CA LYS A 135 -3.46 -18.04 -39.54
C LYS A 135 -4.13 -19.30 -39.00
N MET A 136 -3.38 -20.39 -38.94
CA MET A 136 -3.79 -21.71 -38.45
C MET A 136 -3.44 -21.90 -36.96
N GLU A 137 -3.85 -23.03 -36.40
CA GLU A 137 -3.45 -23.45 -35.06
C GLU A 137 -1.92 -23.65 -34.98
N GLY A 138 -1.29 -23.20 -33.89
CA GLY A 138 0.17 -23.20 -33.73
C GLY A 138 0.92 -22.04 -34.41
N GLN A 139 0.22 -21.18 -35.13
CA GLN A 139 0.80 -19.98 -35.75
C GLN A 139 0.49 -18.71 -34.95
N VAL A 140 1.28 -17.67 -35.14
CA VAL A 140 1.05 -16.34 -34.59
C VAL A 140 0.89 -15.32 -35.71
N CYS A 141 0.01 -14.35 -35.51
CA CYS A 141 -0.17 -13.23 -36.41
C CYS A 141 0.51 -12.00 -35.80
N CYS A 142 1.49 -11.42 -36.49
CA CYS A 142 2.13 -10.17 -36.06
C CYS A 142 1.69 -9.04 -36.97
N SER A 143 1.22 -7.94 -36.38
CA SER A 143 0.65 -6.79 -37.07
C SER A 143 1.09 -5.47 -36.45
N PRO A 144 1.47 -4.47 -37.26
CA PRO A 144 1.77 -3.13 -36.76
C PRO A 144 0.51 -2.40 -36.31
N GLN A 145 0.67 -1.55 -35.28
CA GLN A 145 -0.41 -0.71 -34.76
C GLN A 145 -0.94 0.20 -35.88
N HIS A 146 -2.26 0.17 -36.07
CA HIS A 146 -3.01 0.93 -37.08
C HIS A 146 -2.83 0.53 -38.56
N GLN A 147 -2.10 -0.55 -38.89
CA GLN A 147 -1.98 -1.01 -40.28
C GLN A 147 -2.07 -2.55 -40.42
N PRO A 148 -3.27 -3.12 -40.27
CA PRO A 148 -3.46 -4.57 -40.30
C PRO A 148 -3.18 -5.20 -41.68
N ARG A 149 -3.02 -4.40 -42.74
CA ARG A 149 -2.62 -4.84 -44.10
C ARG A 149 -1.22 -5.40 -44.19
N TYR A 150 -0.32 -4.98 -43.30
CA TYR A 150 1.04 -5.48 -43.28
C TYR A 150 1.23 -6.67 -42.34
N ALA A 151 0.14 -7.22 -41.78
CA ALA A 151 0.23 -8.35 -40.88
C ALA A 151 0.79 -9.60 -41.57
N LYS A 152 1.60 -10.37 -40.85
CA LYS A 152 2.23 -11.61 -41.34
C LYS A 152 2.03 -12.76 -40.37
N VAL A 153 1.91 -13.96 -40.94
CA VAL A 153 1.77 -15.21 -40.20
C VAL A 153 3.15 -15.85 -40.00
N TYR A 154 3.41 -16.31 -38.78
CA TYR A 154 4.65 -17.01 -38.43
C TYR A 154 4.34 -18.34 -37.73
N ASN A 155 5.18 -19.35 -37.98
CA ASN A 155 5.20 -20.58 -37.19
C ASN A 155 5.97 -20.32 -35.89
N MET A 156 5.40 -20.69 -34.74
CA MET A 156 6.02 -20.40 -33.45
C MET A 156 7.31 -21.21 -33.22
N PRO A 157 8.46 -20.58 -32.93
CA PRO A 157 9.57 -21.25 -32.27
C PRO A 157 9.26 -21.47 -30.77
N LYS A 158 9.90 -22.45 -30.15
CA LYS A 158 9.71 -22.74 -28.72
C LYS A 158 10.32 -21.61 -27.88
N GLU A 159 9.44 -20.90 -27.17
CA GLU A 159 9.66 -19.97 -26.03
C GLU A 159 10.24 -18.56 -26.30
N ASN A 160 9.75 -17.57 -25.51
CA ASN A 160 10.27 -16.18 -25.39
C ASN A 160 10.15 -15.21 -26.59
N PHE A 161 9.15 -15.37 -27.46
CA PHE A 161 8.91 -14.41 -28.57
C PHE A 161 7.73 -13.45 -28.33
N ILE A 162 7.81 -12.24 -28.88
CA ILE A 162 6.73 -11.24 -28.94
C ILE A 162 6.67 -10.61 -30.34
N CYS A 163 5.48 -10.26 -30.82
CA CYS A 163 5.33 -9.53 -32.08
C CYS A 163 5.87 -8.10 -31.96
N CYS A 164 6.61 -7.65 -32.99
CA CYS A 164 7.03 -6.27 -33.15
C CYS A 164 6.77 -5.80 -34.58
N GLY A 165 5.80 -4.89 -34.74
CA GLY A 165 5.31 -4.54 -36.06
C GLY A 165 4.73 -5.76 -36.76
N ASN A 166 5.19 -6.02 -37.99
CA ASN A 166 4.83 -7.22 -38.73
C ASN A 166 5.82 -8.38 -38.58
N GLY A 167 6.83 -8.24 -37.71
CA GLY A 167 7.79 -9.30 -37.37
C GLY A 167 7.60 -9.79 -35.94
N TYR A 168 8.50 -10.68 -35.50
CA TYR A 168 8.59 -11.12 -34.11
C TYR A 168 10.03 -11.00 -33.62
N ILE A 169 10.19 -10.79 -32.32
CA ILE A 169 11.50 -10.62 -31.67
C ILE A 169 11.60 -11.49 -30.42
N ASN A 170 12.84 -11.85 -30.06
CA ASN A 170 13.13 -12.47 -28.78
C ASN A 170 13.05 -11.41 -27.67
N ARG A 171 12.11 -11.57 -26.74
CA ARG A 171 11.86 -10.62 -25.64
C ARG A 171 12.99 -10.56 -24.60
N THR A 172 13.97 -11.48 -24.67
CA THR A 172 15.18 -11.42 -23.83
C THR A 172 16.30 -10.59 -24.44
N GLU A 173 16.24 -10.29 -25.73
CA GLU A 173 17.32 -9.61 -26.47
C GLU A 173 16.89 -8.23 -27.02
N TYR A 174 15.61 -8.08 -27.36
CA TYR A 174 15.06 -6.91 -28.02
C TYR A 174 13.74 -6.49 -27.39
N TYR A 175 13.41 -5.20 -27.48
CA TYR A 175 12.07 -4.70 -27.20
C TYR A 175 11.50 -4.01 -28.44
N CYS A 176 10.18 -3.88 -28.50
CA CYS A 176 9.51 -3.25 -29.62
C CYS A 176 9.16 -1.80 -29.30
N ASP A 177 9.58 -0.87 -30.17
CA ASP A 177 9.22 0.54 -30.09
C ASP A 177 8.64 1.01 -31.44
N PHE A 178 7.38 1.45 -31.43
CA PHE A 178 6.64 1.88 -32.63
C PHE A 178 6.85 1.00 -33.88
N ALA A 179 6.67 -0.31 -33.73
CA ALA A 179 6.82 -1.33 -34.79
C ALA A 179 8.26 -1.54 -35.33
N THR A 180 9.27 -0.94 -34.70
CA THR A 180 10.68 -1.21 -34.94
C THR A 180 11.29 -1.96 -33.77
N TYR A 181 12.21 -2.90 -34.03
CA TYR A 181 12.91 -3.61 -32.97
C TYR A 181 14.17 -2.86 -32.58
N GLN A 182 14.31 -2.61 -31.28
CA GLN A 182 15.50 -1.98 -30.72
C GLN A 182 16.23 -3.04 -29.89
N PRO A 183 17.57 -3.13 -30.01
CA PRO A 183 18.32 -3.91 -29.04
C PRO A 183 18.01 -3.35 -27.64
N MET A 184 17.98 -4.20 -26.61
CA MET A 184 17.83 -3.75 -25.21
C MET A 184 18.97 -2.81 -24.72
N LYS A 185 19.81 -2.27 -25.62
CA LYS A 185 20.84 -1.26 -25.40
C LYS A 185 20.30 0.18 -25.26
N ILE A 186 18.99 0.41 -25.31
CA ILE A 186 18.43 1.72 -24.99
C ILE A 186 17.75 1.66 -23.63
N CYS A 187 18.20 2.56 -22.77
CA CYS A 187 17.80 2.82 -21.41
C CYS A 187 16.28 2.97 -21.23
N SER A 188 15.55 1.85 -21.10
CA SER A 188 14.13 1.84 -20.77
C SER A 188 13.91 1.24 -19.38
N ASN A 189 13.13 1.94 -18.55
CA ASN A 189 13.03 1.73 -17.11
C ASN A 189 12.13 0.54 -16.70
N ASN A 190 12.03 -0.50 -17.53
CA ASN A 190 11.22 -1.68 -17.26
C ASN A 190 11.93 -2.95 -17.75
N SER A 191 12.70 -3.57 -16.84
CA SER A 191 12.30 -4.79 -16.12
C SER A 191 13.41 -5.80 -15.81
N VAL A 192 14.67 -5.56 -16.19
CA VAL A 192 15.84 -6.29 -15.64
C VAL A 192 17.07 -5.38 -15.53
N HIS A 193 17.22 -4.43 -16.45
CA HIS A 193 18.34 -3.51 -16.51
C HIS A 193 17.89 -2.09 -16.11
N LYS A 194 18.72 -1.41 -15.33
CA LYS A 194 18.59 0.02 -15.00
C LYS A 194 19.46 0.84 -15.95
N CYS A 195 19.21 2.13 -15.98
CA CYS A 195 19.90 3.07 -16.84
C CYS A 195 20.94 3.86 -16.04
N CYS A 196 22.15 4.00 -16.58
CA CYS A 196 23.22 4.82 -16.04
C CYS A 196 23.81 5.71 -17.13
N GLY A 197 23.35 6.97 -17.21
CA GLY A 197 23.66 7.80 -18.37
C GLY A 197 23.05 7.19 -19.62
N ASN A 198 23.90 6.80 -20.59
CA ASN A 198 23.49 6.16 -21.84
C ASN A 198 23.73 4.64 -21.84
N GLU A 199 24.14 4.07 -20.69
CA GLU A 199 24.50 2.67 -20.56
C GLU A 199 23.44 1.91 -19.73
N ALA A 200 22.97 0.78 -20.25
CA ALA A 200 22.09 -0.12 -19.51
C ALA A 200 22.93 -1.10 -18.66
N TYR A 201 22.53 -1.33 -17.42
CA TYR A 201 23.23 -2.23 -16.50
C TYR A 201 22.27 -3.08 -15.66
N ASP A 202 22.65 -4.31 -15.33
CA ASP A 202 21.91 -5.15 -14.39
C ASP A 202 22.20 -4.65 -12.96
N PRO A 203 21.20 -4.14 -12.20
CA PRO A 203 21.39 -3.67 -10.84
C PRO A 203 21.70 -4.80 -9.85
N ARG A 204 21.79 -6.07 -10.29
CA ARG A 204 22.29 -7.21 -9.53
C ARG A 204 23.78 -7.46 -9.75
N LYS A 205 24.40 -6.86 -10.76
CA LYS A 205 25.81 -7.12 -11.16
C LYS A 205 26.69 -5.88 -11.12
N ALA A 206 26.09 -4.70 -11.19
CA ALA A 206 26.80 -3.45 -11.25
C ALA A 206 26.03 -2.33 -10.56
N THR A 207 26.73 -1.24 -10.27
CA THR A 207 26.18 -0.03 -9.67
C THR A 207 26.42 1.16 -10.58
N CYS A 208 25.40 1.97 -10.81
CA CYS A 208 25.56 3.25 -11.47
C CYS A 208 26.10 4.30 -10.50
N CYS A 209 27.12 5.03 -10.90
CA CYS A 209 27.61 6.18 -10.16
C CYS A 209 28.10 7.28 -11.11
N ASN A 210 27.58 8.50 -10.93
CA ASN A 210 27.90 9.66 -11.77
C ASN A 210 27.84 9.37 -13.29
N LYS A 211 26.76 8.72 -13.75
CA LYS A 211 26.52 8.30 -15.14
C LYS A 211 27.52 7.27 -15.71
N LYS A 212 28.30 6.60 -14.85
CA LYS A 212 29.18 5.48 -15.21
C LYS A 212 28.78 4.20 -14.49
N VAL A 213 28.87 3.06 -15.17
CA VAL A 213 28.57 1.73 -14.61
C VAL A 213 29.83 1.14 -13.99
N PHE A 214 29.71 0.64 -12.75
CA PHE A 214 30.78 -0.03 -12.01
C PHE A 214 30.40 -1.48 -11.72
N HIS A 215 31.12 -2.43 -12.32
CA HIS A 215 30.89 -3.86 -12.12
C HIS A 215 31.54 -4.34 -10.82
N GLY A 216 30.86 -5.22 -10.07
CA GLY A 216 31.46 -5.90 -8.91
C GLY A 216 32.60 -6.83 -9.33
N LYS A 217 33.64 -6.96 -8.50
CA LYS A 217 34.67 -7.99 -8.67
C LYS A 217 34.10 -9.37 -8.31
N SER A 218 34.28 -10.36 -9.18
CA SER A 218 33.90 -11.75 -8.92
C SER A 218 34.97 -12.46 -8.10
N GLU A 219 34.79 -12.56 -6.78
CA GLU A 219 35.57 -13.47 -5.94
C GLU A 219 34.74 -14.74 -5.67
N HIS A 220 34.54 -15.56 -6.70
CA HIS A 220 34.40 -17.02 -6.65
C HIS A 220 33.94 -17.55 -8.02
N TRP A 221 34.75 -18.40 -8.65
CA TRP A 221 34.48 -18.96 -9.98
C TRP A 221 33.97 -20.41 -9.97
N GLU A 222 33.52 -20.96 -8.83
CA GLU A 222 33.24 -22.41 -8.75
C GLU A 222 31.78 -22.81 -8.44
N THR A 223 30.88 -21.87 -8.17
CA THR A 223 29.45 -22.18 -8.07
C THR A 223 28.68 -21.08 -8.78
N GLY A 224 28.00 -21.42 -9.87
CA GLY A 224 27.39 -20.48 -10.82
C GLY A 224 26.21 -19.65 -10.30
N ASP A 225 26.19 -19.27 -9.02
CA ASP A 225 25.10 -18.53 -8.38
C ASP A 225 25.64 -17.33 -7.57
N GLY A 226 25.69 -16.16 -8.20
CA GLY A 226 25.68 -14.86 -7.51
C GLY A 226 26.83 -13.91 -7.85
N TYR A 227 26.53 -12.84 -8.59
CA TYR A 227 27.37 -11.63 -8.56
C TYR A 227 27.12 -10.93 -7.22
N VAL A 228 28.15 -10.78 -6.38
CA VAL A 228 28.06 -9.95 -5.19
C VAL A 228 28.42 -8.52 -5.59
N ILE A 229 27.44 -7.61 -5.53
CA ILE A 229 27.71 -6.19 -5.75
C ILE A 229 28.44 -5.67 -4.52
N ASN A 230 29.76 -5.58 -4.62
CA ASN A 230 30.57 -5.00 -3.56
C ASN A 230 30.59 -3.46 -3.63
N HIS A 231 29.96 -2.80 -4.61
CA HIS A 231 30.06 -1.35 -4.78
C HIS A 231 28.74 -0.58 -4.60
N ILE A 232 28.71 0.46 -3.75
CA ILE A 232 27.60 1.43 -3.61
C ILE A 232 28.03 2.81 -4.10
N CYS A 233 27.13 3.62 -4.67
CA CYS A 233 27.43 5.00 -5.03
C CYS A 233 27.18 5.94 -3.85
N CYS A 234 28.21 6.69 -3.42
CA CYS A 234 28.13 7.68 -2.36
C CYS A 234 28.68 9.02 -2.86
N GLY A 235 27.87 10.07 -2.89
CA GLY A 235 28.33 11.40 -3.33
C GLY A 235 28.91 11.45 -4.76
N GLY A 236 28.56 10.49 -5.61
CA GLY A 236 29.11 10.37 -6.98
C GLY A 236 30.37 9.51 -7.11
N VAL A 237 30.80 8.84 -6.03
CA VAL A 237 31.94 7.90 -6.03
C VAL A 237 31.47 6.46 -5.74
N PRO A 238 31.92 5.43 -6.49
CA PRO A 238 31.61 4.02 -6.22
C PRO A 238 32.51 3.47 -5.09
N GLN A 239 31.94 2.77 -4.13
CA GLN A 239 32.58 2.46 -2.83
C GLN A 239 32.35 1.02 -2.40
N SER A 240 33.37 0.36 -1.87
CA SER A 240 33.31 -1.02 -1.37
C SER A 240 32.42 -1.11 -0.12
N VAL A 241 31.30 -1.85 -0.17
CA VAL A 241 30.39 -2.01 0.98
C VAL A 241 31.02 -2.72 2.17
N ASN A 242 32.12 -3.45 1.96
CA ASN A 242 32.84 -4.18 3.00
C ASN A 242 33.83 -3.31 3.77
N GLU A 243 34.40 -2.30 3.10
CA GLU A 243 35.46 -1.44 3.67
C GLU A 243 34.96 -0.04 3.99
N GLU A 244 33.83 0.38 3.39
CA GLU A 244 33.38 1.76 3.40
C GLU A 244 31.88 1.87 3.77
N ILE A 245 31.51 2.98 4.39
CA ILE A 245 30.13 3.34 4.75
C ILE A 245 29.82 4.76 4.23
N CYS A 246 28.59 4.94 3.71
CA CYS A 246 28.13 6.21 3.17
C CYS A 246 27.14 6.89 4.14
N CYS A 247 27.49 8.07 4.63
CA CYS A 247 26.67 8.87 5.54
C CYS A 247 26.37 10.22 4.89
N GLU A 248 25.10 10.45 4.50
CA GLU A 248 24.64 11.67 3.81
C GLU A 248 25.62 12.17 2.72
N LEU A 249 25.94 11.28 1.78
CA LEU A 249 26.83 11.51 0.63
C LEU A 249 28.33 11.58 0.94
N ARG A 250 28.75 11.37 2.20
CA ARG A 250 30.17 11.28 2.59
C ARG A 250 30.60 9.84 2.87
N VAL A 251 31.76 9.51 2.36
CA VAL A 251 32.40 8.20 2.55
C VAL A 251 33.21 8.21 3.83
N HIS A 252 33.10 7.13 4.60
CA HIS A 252 33.96 6.85 5.74
C HIS A 252 34.44 5.40 5.73
N ASN A 253 35.53 5.10 6.42
CA ASN A 253 35.98 3.74 6.65
C ASN A 253 34.96 2.99 7.53
N ARG A 254 34.68 1.74 7.18
CA ARG A 254 33.76 0.85 7.90
C ARG A 254 34.54 -0.03 8.86
N THR A 255 34.06 -0.06 10.08
CA THR A 255 34.36 -1.06 11.11
C THR A 255 33.12 -1.92 11.37
N ALA A 256 33.26 -3.02 12.12
CA ALA A 256 32.13 -3.88 12.50
C ALA A 256 31.02 -3.13 13.29
N THR A 257 31.38 -2.03 13.95
CA THR A 257 30.53 -1.19 14.80
C THR A 257 30.19 0.15 14.15
N SER A 258 30.52 0.35 12.88
CA SER A 258 30.27 1.61 12.17
C SER A 258 28.78 1.82 11.87
N GLN A 259 28.24 2.96 12.31
CA GLN A 259 26.88 3.42 12.00
C GLN A 259 26.90 4.88 11.57
N CYS A 260 26.01 5.28 10.66
CA CYS A 260 25.88 6.70 10.31
C CYS A 260 25.13 7.50 11.38
N CYS A 261 25.64 8.71 11.62
CA CYS A 261 24.99 9.73 12.42
C CYS A 261 25.07 11.08 11.69
N GLY A 262 24.01 11.42 10.93
CA GLY A 262 24.05 12.52 9.98
C GLY A 262 25.11 12.27 8.91
N THR A 263 26.04 13.20 8.74
CA THR A 263 27.14 13.10 7.75
C THR A 263 28.36 12.31 8.24
N GLU A 264 28.40 11.89 9.50
CA GLU A 264 29.56 11.21 10.11
C GLU A 264 29.32 9.71 10.28
N SER A 265 30.38 8.89 10.20
CA SER A 265 30.36 7.53 10.74
C SER A 265 30.79 7.55 12.21
N ILE A 266 30.06 6.81 13.04
CA ILE A 266 30.38 6.62 14.45
C ILE A 266 30.64 5.15 14.74
N ASP A 267 31.56 4.90 15.67
CA ASP A 267 31.66 3.61 16.33
C ASP A 267 30.54 3.51 17.39
N THR A 268 29.65 2.54 17.23
CA THR A 268 28.54 2.34 18.15
C THR A 268 28.99 1.86 19.53
N ASP A 269 30.20 1.37 19.72
CA ASP A 269 30.71 1.01 21.05
C ASP A 269 31.16 2.25 21.83
N GLU A 270 31.59 3.29 21.12
CA GLU A 270 32.07 4.55 21.73
C GLU A 270 31.03 5.66 21.76
N LYS A 271 30.08 5.66 20.81
CA LYS A 271 29.14 6.77 20.62
C LYS A 271 27.71 6.29 20.42
N VAL A 272 26.76 7.17 20.70
CA VAL A 272 25.33 7.03 20.35
C VAL A 272 24.93 8.18 19.43
N CYS A 273 24.04 7.92 18.48
CA CYS A 273 23.49 8.95 17.62
C CYS A 273 22.17 9.49 18.17
N CYS A 274 22.09 10.78 18.46
CA CYS A 274 20.87 11.46 18.89
C CYS A 274 20.40 12.41 17.79
N ASN A 275 19.34 12.04 17.04
CA ASN A 275 18.78 12.81 15.92
C ASN A 275 19.84 13.38 14.95
N GLY A 276 20.80 12.55 14.53
CA GLY A 276 21.86 12.94 13.60
C GLY A 276 23.07 13.62 14.25
N ARG A 277 23.09 13.78 15.57
CA ARG A 277 24.24 14.31 16.33
C ARG A 277 24.93 13.21 17.14
N PRO A 278 26.24 12.99 16.95
CA PRO A 278 26.97 11.95 17.66
C PRO A 278 27.31 12.40 19.09
N PHE A 279 27.14 11.50 20.05
CA PHE A 279 27.42 11.75 21.46
C PHE A 279 28.22 10.61 22.07
N LYS A 280 29.28 10.93 22.82
CA LYS A 280 30.16 9.92 23.42
C LYS A 280 29.44 9.16 24.51
N LYS A 281 29.67 7.86 24.59
CA LYS A 281 29.19 7.02 25.69
C LYS A 281 30.06 7.21 26.92
N HIS A 282 29.45 7.09 28.09
CA HIS A 282 30.16 7.10 29.36
C HIS A 282 30.30 5.67 29.90
N SER A 283 31.49 5.30 30.36
CA SER A 283 31.76 3.92 30.82
C SER A 283 30.94 3.52 32.05
N LYS A 284 30.63 4.49 32.92
CA LYS A 284 29.89 4.25 34.19
C LYS A 284 28.36 4.39 34.06
N TYR A 285 27.87 5.19 33.12
CA TYR A 285 26.48 5.61 33.07
C TYR A 285 25.86 5.26 31.73
N LYS A 286 24.60 4.81 31.72
CA LYS A 286 23.89 4.58 30.47
C LYS A 286 23.69 5.92 29.75
N THR A 287 24.09 5.96 28.49
CA THR A 287 23.89 7.13 27.64
C THR A 287 22.50 7.06 27.02
N LYS A 288 21.75 8.17 27.09
CA LYS A 288 20.40 8.31 26.54
C LYS A 288 20.33 9.54 25.65
N CYS A 289 19.36 9.56 24.75
CA CYS A 289 19.06 10.74 23.93
C CYS A 289 17.85 11.49 24.48
N CYS A 290 17.92 12.81 24.37
CA CYS A 290 16.82 13.74 24.54
C CYS A 290 16.79 14.62 23.28
N SER A 291 15.96 14.24 22.30
CA SER A 291 16.02 14.81 20.95
C SER A 291 17.43 14.66 20.33
N ASP A 292 18.09 15.76 19.99
CA ASP A 292 19.41 15.84 19.37
C ASP A 292 20.57 15.92 20.36
N ARG A 293 20.28 15.88 21.67
CA ARG A 293 21.28 15.91 22.73
C ARG A 293 21.39 14.55 23.39
N GLY A 294 22.62 14.07 23.56
CA GLY A 294 22.91 12.96 24.45
C GLY A 294 23.08 13.44 25.89
N TYR A 295 22.74 12.59 26.84
CA TYR A 295 22.98 12.80 28.25
C TYR A 295 23.26 11.47 28.95
N TYR A 296 23.86 11.53 30.13
CA TYR A 296 24.15 10.35 30.94
C TYR A 296 23.07 10.16 31.98
N GLU A 297 22.67 8.91 32.23
CA GLU A 297 21.80 8.55 33.35
C GLU A 297 22.59 8.53 34.66
N ASP A 298 23.17 9.68 35.00
CA ASP A 298 23.89 10.00 36.24
C ASP A 298 22.94 10.55 37.32
N GLY A 299 21.70 10.83 36.93
CA GLY A 299 20.65 11.44 37.76
C GLY A 299 20.72 12.96 37.82
N GLU A 300 21.67 13.58 37.11
CA GLU A 300 21.81 15.03 37.01
C GLU A 300 21.01 15.62 35.84
N HIS A 301 20.40 14.75 35.04
CA HIS A 301 19.75 15.11 33.79
C HIS A 301 18.36 14.48 33.69
N LEU A 302 17.37 15.30 33.35
CA LEU A 302 15.99 14.87 33.13
C LEU A 302 15.51 15.34 31.75
N CYS A 303 15.10 14.39 30.91
CA CYS A 303 14.49 14.69 29.62
C CYS A 303 12.96 14.75 29.75
N CYS A 304 12.36 15.87 29.41
CA CYS A 304 10.91 16.05 29.40
C CYS A 304 10.36 16.05 27.97
N GLY A 305 9.41 15.17 27.70
CA GLY A 305 8.76 14.98 26.39
C GLY A 305 8.69 13.50 25.99
N GLU A 306 8.21 13.23 24.78
CA GLU A 306 8.32 11.88 24.19
C GLU A 306 9.75 11.67 23.69
N HIS A 307 10.38 10.56 24.06
CA HIS A 307 11.84 10.35 23.94
C HIS A 307 12.42 10.35 22.50
N GLU A 308 11.61 10.58 21.47
CA GLU A 308 12.03 10.70 20.06
C GLU A 308 11.37 11.90 19.34
N ALA A 309 10.59 12.71 20.05
CA ALA A 309 9.95 13.90 19.49
C ALA A 309 10.94 15.08 19.45
N ARG A 310 10.92 15.86 18.36
CA ARG A 310 11.73 17.09 18.19
C ARG A 310 11.54 18.12 19.32
N ARG A 311 10.48 18.01 20.11
CA ARG A 311 10.11 18.98 21.16
C ARG A 311 10.61 18.63 22.55
N SER A 312 11.33 17.52 22.72
CA SER A 312 11.82 17.10 24.04
C SER A 312 12.93 18.02 24.54
N VAL A 313 12.86 18.38 25.82
CA VAL A 313 13.76 19.36 26.46
C VAL A 313 14.58 18.66 27.54
N LEU A 314 15.89 18.83 27.48
CA LEU A 314 16.82 18.32 28.49
C LEU A 314 17.04 19.37 29.58
N TYR A 315 16.80 18.99 30.82
CA TYR A 315 17.03 19.81 32.00
C TYR A 315 18.16 19.24 32.86
N ASN A 316 18.95 20.12 33.45
CA ASN A 316 19.89 19.77 34.50
C ASN A 316 19.14 19.82 35.84
N VAL A 317 19.16 18.73 36.58
CA VAL A 317 18.48 18.55 37.87
C VAL A 317 19.50 18.08 38.89
N SER A 318 19.45 18.54 40.13
CA SER A 318 20.32 18.01 41.17
C SER A 318 19.78 16.65 41.65
N THR A 319 20.63 15.62 41.64
CA THR A 319 20.37 14.23 42.08
C THR A 319 19.79 14.10 43.50
N SER A 320 19.90 15.13 44.33
CA SER A 320 19.32 15.17 45.67
C SER A 320 17.80 15.37 45.67
N ASP A 321 17.22 15.87 44.57
CA ASP A 321 15.84 16.35 44.56
C ASP A 321 14.96 15.50 43.63
N ASN A 322 14.52 14.35 44.14
CA ASN A 322 13.55 13.43 43.49
C ASN A 322 12.19 14.09 43.18
N THR A 323 12.04 15.37 43.49
CA THR A 323 10.85 16.17 43.32
C THR A 323 10.70 16.70 41.90
N ALA A 324 11.77 16.82 41.12
CA ALA A 324 11.73 17.23 39.72
C ALA A 324 10.99 16.19 38.85
N LYS A 325 9.89 16.60 38.21
CA LYS A 325 9.06 15.77 37.32
C LYS A 325 8.73 16.52 36.04
N CYS A 326 8.35 15.79 35.00
CA CYS A 326 7.94 16.35 33.72
C CYS A 326 6.43 16.39 33.57
N CYS A 327 5.91 17.49 33.04
CA CYS A 327 4.57 17.62 32.50
C CYS A 327 4.68 17.99 31.03
N ASN A 328 4.49 17.00 30.13
CA ASN A 328 4.93 17.11 28.74
C ASN A 328 6.40 17.52 28.65
N THR A 329 6.68 18.71 28.12
CA THR A 329 8.03 19.28 27.98
C THR A 329 8.42 20.17 29.16
N ALA A 330 7.49 20.52 30.06
CA ALA A 330 7.75 21.43 31.17
C ALA A 330 8.28 20.68 32.40
N LEU A 331 9.33 21.23 33.02
CA LEU A 331 9.83 20.78 34.31
C LEU A 331 9.00 21.39 35.44
N PHE A 332 8.63 20.59 36.45
CA PHE A 332 7.98 21.09 37.65
C PHE A 332 8.46 20.37 38.92
N ASN A 333 8.34 21.04 40.07
CA ASN A 333 8.59 20.45 41.38
C ASN A 333 7.29 19.79 41.91
N SER A 334 7.33 18.48 42.11
CA SER A 334 6.18 17.68 42.57
C SER A 334 5.76 17.91 44.02
N THR A 335 6.53 18.65 44.82
CA THR A 335 6.10 19.08 46.17
C THR A 335 5.14 20.27 46.11
N GLU A 336 5.31 21.14 45.11
CA GLU A 336 4.54 22.38 44.97
C GLU A 336 3.48 22.31 43.88
N SER A 337 3.68 21.46 42.87
CA SER A 337 2.88 21.43 41.65
C SER A 337 2.54 20.00 41.20
N ILE A 338 1.58 19.88 40.29
CA ILE A 338 1.10 18.62 39.70
C ILE A 338 0.74 18.81 38.23
N CYS A 339 0.93 17.78 37.41
CA CYS A 339 0.58 17.80 35.99
C CYS A 339 -0.88 17.38 35.75
N CYS A 340 -1.67 18.24 35.10
CA CYS A 340 -3.09 18.03 34.86
C CYS A 340 -3.44 18.36 33.42
N GLY A 341 -3.92 17.37 32.66
CA GLY A 341 -4.26 17.58 31.24
C GLY A 341 -3.09 18.03 30.35
N GLY A 342 -1.85 17.90 30.82
CA GLY A 342 -0.65 18.39 30.13
C GLY A 342 -0.18 19.77 30.57
N GLU A 343 -0.83 20.38 31.56
CA GLU A 343 -0.47 21.67 32.15
C GLU A 343 0.04 21.52 33.59
N VAL A 344 1.02 22.35 33.97
CA VAL A 344 1.56 22.38 35.34
C VAL A 344 0.66 23.24 36.22
N MET A 345 0.06 22.63 37.24
CA MET A 345 -0.83 23.29 38.18
C MET A 345 -0.16 23.39 39.55
N LYS A 346 -0.23 24.57 40.18
CA LYS A 346 0.17 24.72 41.59
C LYS A 346 -0.81 23.97 42.48
N LYS A 347 -0.29 23.19 43.43
CA LYS A 347 -1.12 22.51 44.42
C LYS A 347 -1.79 23.53 45.34
N MET A 348 -3.09 23.36 45.56
CA MET A 348 -3.80 24.16 46.56
C MET A 348 -3.40 23.75 47.99
N LYS A 349 -3.10 22.47 48.21
CA LYS A 349 -2.55 21.94 49.47
C LYS A 349 -1.34 21.05 49.20
N LYS A 350 -0.33 21.07 50.06
CA LYS A 350 0.92 20.31 49.86
C LYS A 350 0.67 18.80 49.71
N GLU A 351 -0.35 18.28 50.38
CA GLU A 351 -0.73 16.87 50.39
C GLU A 351 -1.56 16.46 49.16
N ASP A 352 -1.92 17.40 48.28
CA ASP A 352 -2.65 17.08 47.05
C ASP A 352 -1.77 16.23 46.11
N ASP A 353 -2.33 15.15 45.59
CA ASP A 353 -1.66 14.14 44.76
C ASP A 353 -2.42 13.85 43.46
N SER A 354 -3.58 14.47 43.25
CA SER A 354 -4.45 14.28 42.09
C SER A 354 -5.10 15.58 41.66
N CYS A 355 -5.71 15.59 40.47
CA CYS A 355 -6.53 16.71 40.01
C CYS A 355 -7.82 16.27 39.33
N CYS A 356 -8.83 17.12 39.48
CA CYS A 356 -10.17 16.91 38.99
C CYS A 356 -10.51 18.01 37.99
N GLN A 357 -11.01 17.62 36.82
CA GLN A 357 -11.53 18.57 35.85
C GLN A 357 -12.95 18.96 36.23
N VAL A 358 -13.12 20.15 36.81
CA VAL A 358 -14.42 20.70 37.18
C VAL A 358 -14.77 21.76 36.13
N HIS A 359 -15.74 21.46 35.28
CA HIS A 359 -16.02 22.23 34.06
C HIS A 359 -14.78 22.35 33.14
N THR A 360 -14.27 23.57 32.96
CA THR A 360 -13.11 23.89 32.09
C THR A 360 -11.81 24.07 32.88
N ARG A 361 -11.79 23.89 34.20
CA ARG A 361 -10.60 24.11 35.03
C ARG A 361 -10.21 22.85 35.81
N TYR A 362 -8.91 22.71 36.05
CA TYR A 362 -8.39 21.69 36.96
C TYR A 362 -8.34 22.20 38.39
N GLN A 363 -8.82 21.37 39.31
CA GLN A 363 -8.72 21.58 40.75
C GLN A 363 -7.89 20.44 41.36
N THR A 364 -6.83 20.76 42.12
CA THR A 364 -6.02 19.75 42.81
C THR A 364 -6.74 19.22 44.04
N TYR A 365 -6.50 17.96 44.40
CA TYR A 365 -7.08 17.37 45.60
C TYR A 365 -6.23 16.19 46.10
N ASN A 366 -6.40 15.87 47.38
CA ASN A 366 -5.84 14.67 47.98
C ASN A 366 -6.79 13.47 47.77
N SER A 367 -6.34 12.48 47.00
CA SER A 367 -7.06 11.28 46.61
C SER A 367 -7.39 10.32 47.76
N LYS A 368 -6.78 10.53 48.93
CA LYS A 368 -7.12 9.85 50.18
C LYS A 368 -8.49 10.28 50.70
N TYR A 369 -8.83 11.56 50.57
CA TYR A 369 -10.03 12.15 51.18
C TYR A 369 -11.13 12.47 50.18
N TYR A 370 -10.81 12.67 48.90
CA TYR A 370 -11.78 13.07 47.89
C TYR A 370 -11.70 12.19 46.63
N LEU A 371 -12.80 12.15 45.90
CA LEU A 371 -12.96 11.50 44.61
C LEU A 371 -13.36 12.56 43.58
N CYS A 372 -12.86 12.45 42.35
CA CYS A 372 -13.29 13.30 41.25
C CYS A 372 -14.44 12.64 40.49
N GLU A 373 -15.63 13.26 40.55
CA GLU A 373 -16.84 12.88 39.82
C GLU A 373 -17.21 13.97 38.79
N LYS A 374 -18.18 13.70 37.91
CA LYS A 374 -18.59 14.63 36.83
C LYS A 374 -18.99 16.03 37.32
N GLN A 375 -19.51 16.13 38.54
CA GLN A 375 -19.99 17.38 39.15
C GLN A 375 -18.95 18.03 40.08
N GLY A 376 -17.76 17.44 40.23
CA GLY A 376 -16.69 17.96 41.08
C GLY A 376 -16.18 16.96 42.11
N LEU A 377 -15.58 17.50 43.17
CA LEU A 377 -14.98 16.72 44.24
C LEU A 377 -16.02 16.22 45.25
N VAL A 378 -15.99 14.93 45.56
CA VAL A 378 -16.87 14.29 46.53
C VAL A 378 -16.03 13.64 47.63
N ALA A 379 -16.42 13.81 48.90
CA ALA A 379 -15.73 13.20 50.03
C ALA A 379 -15.76 11.66 49.96
N LYS A 380 -14.62 11.03 50.21
CA LYS A 380 -14.42 9.58 50.08
C LYS A 380 -14.92 8.86 51.32
N ALA A 381 -16.05 8.16 51.20
CA ALA A 381 -16.45 7.14 52.17
C ALA A 381 -15.63 5.85 51.99
N SER A 382 -15.44 5.06 53.05
CA SER A 382 -14.62 3.83 53.04
C SER A 382 -15.00 2.82 51.96
N HIS A 383 -16.27 2.78 51.58
CA HIS A 383 -16.83 1.91 50.55
C HIS A 383 -16.83 2.53 49.14
N ARG A 384 -16.48 3.81 48.96
CA ARG A 384 -16.40 4.44 47.64
C ARG A 384 -14.97 4.44 47.09
N GLN A 385 -14.78 3.97 45.87
CA GLN A 385 -13.48 3.94 45.18
C GLN A 385 -13.61 4.44 43.74
N GLN A 386 -12.51 4.97 43.17
CA GLN A 386 -12.49 5.43 41.78
C GLN A 386 -12.21 4.26 40.82
N CYS A 387 -12.82 4.32 39.63
CA CYS A 387 -12.67 3.33 38.57
C CYS A 387 -12.48 3.98 37.19
N GLY A 388 -11.24 3.97 36.69
CA GLY A 388 -10.90 4.60 35.41
C GLY A 388 -10.98 6.13 35.44
N ARG A 389 -11.26 6.76 34.30
CA ARG A 389 -11.30 8.24 34.14
C ARG A 389 -12.54 8.86 34.79
N GLY A 390 -12.53 9.04 36.12
CA GLY A 390 -13.52 9.86 36.84
C GLY A 390 -14.85 9.19 37.22
N ARG A 391 -14.96 7.86 37.12
CA ARG A 391 -16.15 7.13 37.60
C ARG A 391 -15.90 6.59 39.00
N THR A 392 -16.91 6.58 39.86
CA THR A 392 -16.82 6.03 41.22
C THR A 392 -17.67 4.76 41.34
N ILE A 393 -17.26 3.84 42.22
CA ILE A 393 -17.95 2.59 42.51
C ILE A 393 -18.17 2.44 44.01
N ASP A 394 -19.23 1.74 44.39
CA ASP A 394 -19.41 1.23 45.76
C ASP A 394 -18.81 -0.18 45.86
N THR A 395 -17.72 -0.35 46.60
CA THR A 395 -16.99 -1.62 46.75
C THR A 395 -17.76 -2.71 47.48
N ARG A 396 -18.91 -2.38 48.09
CA ARG A 396 -19.85 -3.36 48.66
C ARG A 396 -20.58 -4.14 47.57
N GLY A 397 -20.90 -3.49 46.45
CA GLY A 397 -21.68 -4.09 45.36
C GLY A 397 -20.98 -4.11 44.00
N GLN A 398 -19.81 -3.48 43.87
CA GLN A 398 -19.14 -3.27 42.58
C GLN A 398 -17.62 -3.51 42.67
N LEU A 399 -17.01 -3.83 41.52
CA LEU A 399 -15.59 -4.04 41.29
C LEU A 399 -15.11 -3.18 40.13
N CYS A 400 -13.88 -2.67 40.24
CA CYS A 400 -13.20 -2.04 39.12
C CYS A 400 -12.11 -2.95 38.57
N CYS A 401 -12.27 -3.43 37.33
CA CYS A 401 -11.28 -4.26 36.65
C CYS A 401 -10.66 -3.48 35.48
N ARG A 402 -9.42 -2.98 35.66
CA ARG A 402 -8.69 -2.15 34.67
C ARG A 402 -9.54 -1.02 34.06
N GLY A 403 -10.29 -0.31 34.91
CA GLY A 403 -11.13 0.82 34.52
C GLY A 403 -12.55 0.46 34.05
N MET A 404 -12.94 -0.82 34.09
CA MET A 404 -14.30 -1.30 33.82
C MET A 404 -15.04 -1.65 35.11
N ILE A 405 -16.27 -1.18 35.26
CA ILE A 405 -17.11 -1.41 36.44
C ILE A 405 -17.90 -2.70 36.26
N HIS A 406 -17.86 -3.58 37.25
CA HIS A 406 -18.56 -4.86 37.28
C HIS A 406 -19.36 -5.02 38.57
N PRO A 407 -20.48 -5.77 38.57
CA PRO A 407 -21.18 -6.13 39.80
C PRO A 407 -20.34 -7.12 40.64
N LYS A 408 -20.46 -6.98 41.96
CA LYS A 408 -19.80 -7.82 42.98
C LYS A 408 -20.87 -8.43 43.90
N PRO A 409 -21.60 -9.45 43.44
CA PRO A 409 -22.63 -10.11 44.25
C PRO A 409 -22.06 -10.87 45.46
N SER A 410 -20.76 -11.22 45.44
CA SER A 410 -20.09 -11.86 46.58
C SER A 410 -18.60 -11.54 46.62
N SER A 411 -17.96 -11.78 47.77
CA SER A 411 -16.52 -11.60 47.97
C SER A 411 -15.64 -12.53 47.12
N ALA A 412 -16.23 -13.60 46.57
CA ALA A 412 -15.59 -14.57 45.69
C ALA A 412 -15.43 -14.07 44.25
N ILE A 413 -16.11 -13.00 43.84
CA ILE A 413 -15.91 -12.39 42.53
C ILE A 413 -14.64 -11.52 42.57
N LYS A 414 -13.68 -11.82 41.68
CA LYS A 414 -12.38 -11.14 41.56
C LYS A 414 -12.13 -10.66 40.13
N CYS A 415 -11.25 -9.67 39.97
CA CYS A 415 -10.84 -9.20 38.66
C CYS A 415 -9.76 -10.09 38.02
N CYS A 416 -9.89 -10.34 36.72
CA CYS A 416 -8.85 -10.88 35.86
C CYS A 416 -8.72 -10.02 34.59
N GLY A 417 -7.72 -9.16 34.56
CA GLY A 417 -7.59 -8.15 33.51
C GLY A 417 -8.77 -7.18 33.53
N THR A 418 -9.53 -7.13 32.43
CA THR A 418 -10.74 -6.30 32.30
C THR A 418 -12.04 -7.05 32.66
N LYS A 419 -11.97 -8.36 32.94
CA LYS A 419 -13.12 -9.22 33.23
C LYS A 419 -13.18 -9.60 34.71
N THR A 420 -14.33 -10.08 35.17
CA THR A 420 -14.50 -10.70 36.50
C THR A 420 -14.59 -12.22 36.40
N PHE A 421 -14.19 -12.92 37.46
CA PHE A 421 -14.37 -14.35 37.60
C PHE A 421 -14.64 -14.73 39.06
N ASN A 422 -15.28 -15.88 39.26
CA ASN A 422 -15.47 -16.44 40.59
C ASN A 422 -14.21 -17.23 41.00
N SER A 423 -13.48 -16.76 42.01
CA SER A 423 -12.27 -17.41 42.52
C SER A 423 -12.55 -18.73 43.22
N SER A 424 -13.79 -18.99 43.62
CA SER A 424 -14.21 -20.27 44.18
C SER A 424 -14.44 -21.34 43.12
N ASN A 425 -14.46 -20.98 41.82
CA ASN A 425 -14.56 -21.97 40.75
C ASN A 425 -13.20 -22.66 40.54
N PRO A 426 -13.07 -23.96 40.85
CA PRO A 426 -11.81 -24.68 40.73
C PRO A 426 -11.42 -24.99 39.28
N GLN A 427 -12.21 -24.60 38.28
CA GLN A 427 -11.90 -24.81 36.86
C GLN A 427 -11.32 -23.57 36.17
N LEU A 428 -11.27 -22.41 36.84
CA LEU A 428 -10.80 -21.16 36.25
C LEU A 428 -9.62 -20.59 37.04
N LEU A 429 -8.65 -20.01 36.35
CA LEU A 429 -7.56 -19.26 36.97
C LEU A 429 -7.24 -18.00 36.15
N CYS A 430 -6.76 -16.95 36.82
CA CYS A 430 -6.33 -15.73 36.16
C CYS A 430 -4.81 -15.75 35.95
N GLN A 431 -4.37 -15.73 34.69
CA GLN A 431 -2.95 -15.75 34.34
C GLN A 431 -2.62 -14.54 33.46
N PHE A 432 -1.73 -13.68 33.92
CA PHE A 432 -1.32 -12.43 33.24
C PHE A 432 -2.50 -11.52 32.81
N GLY A 433 -3.61 -11.57 33.54
CA GLY A 433 -4.82 -10.80 33.24
C GLY A 433 -5.77 -11.48 32.24
N SER A 434 -5.55 -12.74 31.90
CA SER A 434 -6.42 -13.55 31.05
C SER A 434 -7.02 -14.72 31.82
N LEU A 435 -8.32 -14.99 31.61
CA LEU A 435 -9.03 -16.12 32.20
C LEU A 435 -8.73 -17.39 31.43
N VAL A 436 -8.15 -18.39 32.09
CA VAL A 436 -7.83 -19.69 31.48
C VAL A 436 -8.50 -20.83 32.25
N LYS A 437 -8.95 -21.86 31.52
CA LYS A 437 -9.50 -23.09 32.11
C LYS A 437 -8.34 -23.92 32.68
N ARG A 438 -8.52 -24.49 33.88
CA ARG A 438 -7.58 -25.46 34.42
C ARG A 438 -7.57 -26.69 33.50
N PRO A 439 -6.40 -27.17 33.04
CA PRO A 439 -6.34 -28.36 32.19
C PRO A 439 -6.89 -29.58 32.94
N PRO A 440 -7.61 -30.49 32.26
CA PRO A 440 -8.15 -31.69 32.87
C PRO A 440 -7.01 -32.60 33.35
N ARG A 441 -7.08 -33.02 34.62
CA ARG A 441 -6.18 -34.02 35.20
C ARG A 441 -6.38 -35.34 34.47
N GLN A 442 -5.46 -35.74 33.60
CA GLN A 442 -5.35 -37.15 33.26
C GLN A 442 -4.75 -37.88 34.47
N LEU A 443 -5.52 -38.84 34.96
CA LEU A 443 -5.13 -39.86 35.91
C LEU A 443 -3.82 -40.51 35.47
N GLN A 444 -2.72 -40.21 36.14
CA GLN A 444 -1.70 -41.23 36.38
C GLN A 444 -1.38 -41.26 37.87
N GLN A 445 -1.53 -42.46 38.38
CA GLN A 445 -1.42 -42.89 39.76
C GLN A 445 -0.17 -42.33 40.46
N GLY A 446 -0.37 -41.82 41.66
CA GLY A 446 0.57 -42.06 42.76
C GLY A 446 1.89 -41.26 42.77
N GLN A 447 1.95 -40.02 42.28
CA GLN A 447 3.07 -39.14 42.66
C GLN A 447 2.60 -37.81 43.28
N PRO A 448 3.20 -37.40 44.40
CA PRO A 448 2.71 -36.29 45.21
C PRO A 448 2.86 -34.92 44.49
N ASN A 449 1.87 -34.05 44.72
CA ASN A 449 1.63 -32.72 44.12
C ASN A 449 2.84 -31.75 44.02
N TYR A 450 3.95 -32.07 44.69
CA TYR A 450 5.12 -31.22 44.71
C TYR A 450 6.09 -31.47 43.55
N ARG A 451 6.04 -32.61 42.82
CA ARG A 451 6.93 -32.85 41.67
C ARG A 451 6.33 -32.29 40.37
N GLN A 452 6.97 -31.26 39.81
CA GLN A 452 6.56 -30.59 38.58
C GLN A 452 7.68 -30.61 37.53
N ARG A 453 7.38 -30.22 36.28
CA ARG A 453 8.36 -30.18 35.17
C ARG A 453 8.89 -28.77 34.97
N CYS A 454 10.21 -28.63 34.85
CA CYS A 454 10.92 -27.40 34.51
C CYS A 454 11.78 -27.65 33.27
N GLY A 455 11.35 -27.16 32.10
CA GLY A 455 12.00 -27.49 30.84
C GLY A 455 11.93 -29.00 30.56
N ARG A 456 13.09 -29.67 30.45
CA ARG A 456 13.20 -31.12 30.24
C ARG A 456 13.35 -31.95 31.53
N HIS A 457 13.45 -31.30 32.71
CA HIS A 457 13.75 -31.98 33.97
C HIS A 457 12.59 -31.86 34.98
N MET A 458 12.49 -32.81 35.90
CA MET A 458 11.53 -32.80 37.01
C MET A 458 12.12 -32.08 38.24
N PHE A 459 11.30 -31.36 38.99
CA PHE A 459 11.71 -30.62 40.20
C PHE A 459 10.66 -30.70 41.32
N ASP A 460 11.10 -30.68 42.59
CA ASP A 460 10.23 -30.65 43.79
C ASP A 460 9.96 -29.19 44.23
N THR A 461 8.75 -28.70 44.01
CA THR A 461 8.29 -27.34 44.35
C THR A 461 8.42 -26.95 45.83
N ARG A 462 8.63 -27.89 46.76
CA ARG A 462 8.91 -27.59 48.17
C ARG A 462 10.36 -27.19 48.40
N ARG A 463 11.29 -27.72 47.58
CA ARG A 463 12.74 -27.56 47.73
C ARG A 463 13.38 -26.81 46.56
N GLU A 464 12.66 -26.61 45.47
CA GLU A 464 13.21 -26.15 44.20
C GLU A 464 12.23 -25.18 43.49
N LEU A 465 12.78 -24.28 42.69
CA LEU A 465 12.07 -23.25 41.91
C LEU A 465 12.44 -23.40 40.43
N CYS A 466 11.47 -23.18 39.54
CA CYS A 466 11.70 -23.20 38.09
C CYS A 466 11.59 -21.79 37.51
N CYS A 467 12.69 -21.27 36.94
CA CYS A 467 12.73 -19.97 36.28
C CYS A 467 12.94 -20.17 34.78
N ARG A 468 11.87 -20.03 33.98
CA ARG A 468 11.88 -20.19 32.50
C ARG A 468 12.62 -21.43 32.00
N GLY A 469 12.38 -22.57 32.63
CA GLY A 469 12.94 -23.86 32.23
C GLY A 469 14.27 -24.22 32.90
N VAL A 470 14.82 -23.35 33.75
CA VAL A 470 16.02 -23.61 34.56
C VAL A 470 15.65 -23.84 36.02
N LYS A 471 16.16 -24.92 36.62
CA LYS A 471 15.86 -25.34 37.99
C LYS A 471 16.85 -24.74 38.99
N TYR A 472 16.34 -24.22 40.10
CA TYR A 472 17.11 -23.67 41.22
C TYR A 472 16.68 -24.29 42.55
N ALA A 473 17.60 -24.37 43.52
CA ALA A 473 17.26 -24.78 44.88
C ALA A 473 16.60 -23.60 45.64
N LYS A 474 15.46 -23.87 46.30
CA LYS A 474 14.69 -22.93 47.10
C LYS A 474 15.29 -22.86 48.50
N LYS A 475 16.12 -21.84 48.73
CA LYS A 475 16.78 -21.59 50.03
C LYS A 475 15.86 -20.92 51.07
N SER A 476 14.85 -20.18 50.63
CA SER A 476 13.82 -19.55 51.47
C SER A 476 12.55 -19.25 50.66
N ASP A 477 11.42 -19.00 51.32
CA ASP A 477 10.15 -18.63 50.67
C ASP A 477 10.18 -17.26 49.96
N ALA A 478 11.17 -16.43 50.34
CA ALA A 478 11.42 -15.13 49.76
C ALA A 478 12.10 -15.20 48.38
N MET A 479 12.65 -16.35 47.98
CA MET A 479 13.25 -16.55 46.67
C MET A 479 12.19 -16.60 45.55
N LYS A 480 12.34 -15.76 44.53
CA LYS A 480 11.43 -15.62 43.37
C LYS A 480 12.22 -15.64 42.05
N CYS A 481 11.52 -15.92 40.96
CA CYS A 481 12.10 -15.91 39.62
C CYS A 481 11.96 -14.54 38.94
N CYS A 482 13.01 -14.11 38.24
CA CYS A 482 13.00 -12.99 37.32
C CYS A 482 13.66 -13.41 35.99
N GLY A 483 12.84 -13.69 34.98
CA GLY A 483 13.29 -14.31 33.74
C GLY A 483 13.80 -15.73 33.99
N THR A 484 15.05 -16.00 33.62
CA THR A 484 15.75 -17.26 33.92
C THR A 484 16.50 -17.21 35.25
N ARG A 485 16.57 -16.07 35.95
CA ARG A 485 17.39 -15.90 37.16
C ARG A 485 16.55 -15.97 38.45
N LEU A 486 17.16 -16.38 39.54
CA LEU A 486 16.58 -16.39 40.89
C LEU A 486 17.01 -15.12 41.66
N TYR A 487 16.12 -14.50 42.41
CA TYR A 487 16.42 -13.38 43.31
C TYR A 487 15.62 -13.44 44.60
N ASN A 488 16.12 -12.78 45.65
CA ASN A 488 15.42 -12.67 46.92
C ASN A 488 14.46 -11.47 46.88
N SER A 489 13.16 -11.70 46.96
CA SER A 489 12.14 -10.63 46.96
C SER A 489 12.02 -9.87 48.28
N SER A 490 12.64 -10.37 49.34
CA SER A 490 12.78 -9.64 50.61
C SER A 490 13.99 -8.73 50.63
N ASP A 491 14.85 -8.78 49.61
CA ASP A 491 15.96 -7.86 49.45
C ASP A 491 15.42 -6.55 48.84
N PRO A 492 15.36 -5.43 49.58
CA PRO A 492 14.82 -4.17 49.09
C PRO A 492 15.66 -3.58 47.96
N GLU A 493 16.90 -4.06 47.78
CA GLU A 493 17.77 -3.64 46.70
C GLU A 493 17.51 -4.42 45.41
N LEU A 494 16.66 -5.45 45.37
CA LEU A 494 16.46 -6.26 44.17
C LEU A 494 15.00 -6.24 43.71
N THR A 495 14.75 -5.73 42.50
CA THR A 495 13.42 -5.73 41.90
C THR A 495 13.40 -6.39 40.53
N CYS A 496 12.31 -7.11 40.23
CA CYS A 496 12.13 -7.77 38.95
C CYS A 496 11.22 -6.95 38.03
N GLN A 497 11.80 -6.29 37.03
CA GLN A 497 11.05 -5.50 36.07
C GLN A 497 10.46 -6.40 34.99
N PHE A 498 9.14 -6.28 34.78
CA PHE A 498 8.37 -7.04 33.78
C PHE A 498 8.51 -8.56 33.88
N GLY A 499 8.91 -9.10 35.04
CA GLY A 499 9.08 -10.54 35.23
C GLY A 499 10.27 -11.17 34.51
N ILE A 500 11.14 -10.37 33.86
CA ILE A 500 12.20 -10.87 32.97
C ILE A 500 13.58 -10.29 33.24
N ARG A 501 13.68 -9.11 33.88
CA ARG A 501 14.94 -8.40 34.09
C ARG A 501 15.12 -8.02 35.56
N LEU A 502 16.12 -8.61 36.20
CA LEU A 502 16.46 -8.31 37.59
C LEU A 502 17.31 -7.04 37.65
N GLN A 503 16.92 -6.09 38.51
CA GLN A 503 17.60 -4.80 38.69
C GLN A 503 17.97 -4.59 40.15
N GLN A 504 19.18 -4.09 40.40
CA GLN A 504 19.61 -3.63 41.71
C GLN A 504 19.23 -2.15 41.89
N MET A 505 18.57 -1.81 42.99
CA MET A 505 18.30 -0.43 43.40
C MET A 505 19.47 0.09 44.24
N PRO A 506 19.90 1.34 44.03
CA PRO A 506 20.97 1.94 44.82
C PRO A 506 20.51 2.19 46.27
N LYS A 507 21.38 1.85 47.23
CA LYS A 507 21.17 2.06 48.69
C LYS A 507 20.83 3.52 48.99
N ILE A 508 19.67 3.76 49.60
CA ILE A 508 19.31 5.05 50.19
C ILE A 508 19.80 5.07 51.64
N GLY A 509 20.96 5.72 51.86
CA GLY A 509 21.35 6.31 53.15
C GLY A 509 22.04 5.41 54.18
N GLU A 510 23.36 5.55 54.33
CA GLU A 510 23.96 5.70 55.66
C GLU A 510 24.35 7.18 55.81
N ARG A 511 23.74 7.85 56.79
CA ARG A 511 24.26 9.07 57.38
C ARG A 511 25.58 8.72 58.08
N GLN A 512 26.68 9.32 57.69
CA GLN A 512 27.83 9.45 58.59
C GLN A 512 27.61 10.69 59.45
N SER A 513 27.42 10.44 60.74
CA SER A 513 27.65 11.37 61.84
C SER A 513 29.11 11.75 61.96
#